data_AF-A0A8J7LCV0-F1
#
_entry.id   AF-A0A8J7LCV0-F1
#
_cell.length_a   1.000
_cell.length_b   1.000
_cell.length_c   1.000
_cell.angle_alpha   90.00
_cell.angle_beta   90.00
_cell.angle_gamma   90.00
#
_symmetry.space_group_name_H-M   'P 1'
#
loop_
_entity.id
_entity.type
_entity.pdbx_description
1 polymer ?
#
loop_
_entity_poly.entity_id
_entity_poly.type
_entity_poly.pdbx_seq_one_letter_code
_entity_poly.pdbx_strand_id
1 'polypeptide(L)' 'MPIQNCSCLTDVSFFPETDFKLIGEYAGQKLLLIGKSNGYGDPIVATSATSKPSQEKLYAYDLYELMKCSQEEIKISEKI' A
#
# COMPACT_ATOMS: atom_id res chain seq x y z
N MET A 1 -9.21 -9.75 -2.01
CA MET A 1 -8.33 -9.27 -3.10
C MET A 1 -6.93 -9.79 -2.85
N PRO A 2 -6.32 -10.57 -3.77
CA PRO A 2 -4.97 -11.09 -3.50
C PRO A 2 -3.94 -9.96 -3.53
N ILE A 3 -3.29 -9.71 -2.40
CA ILE A 3 -2.11 -8.85 -2.32
C ILE A 3 -0.94 -9.57 -2.99
N GLN A 4 -0.31 -8.89 -3.94
CA GLN A 4 0.89 -9.34 -4.65
C GLN A 4 2.14 -8.82 -3.94
N ASN A 5 3.26 -9.51 -4.16
CA ASN A 5 4.58 -9.11 -3.65
C ASN A 5 4.75 -9.22 -2.12
N CYS A 6 3.83 -9.88 -1.40
CA CYS A 6 3.93 -10.05 0.06
C CYS A 6 5.22 -10.72 0.52
N SER A 7 5.77 -11.64 -0.29
CA SER A 7 7.02 -12.34 0.02
C SER A 7 8.26 -11.45 -0.03
N CYS A 8 8.18 -10.29 -0.69
CA CYS A 8 9.28 -9.33 -0.75
C CYS A 8 9.26 -8.36 0.44
N LEU A 9 8.19 -8.37 1.23
CA LEU A 9 8.08 -7.62 2.46
C LEU A 9 8.46 -8.54 3.61
N THR A 10 9.51 -8.16 4.34
CA THR A 10 10.01 -8.95 5.46
C THR A 10 9.43 -8.41 6.75
N ASP A 11 8.94 -9.29 7.61
CA ASP A 11 8.48 -8.93 8.96
C ASP A 11 7.37 -7.86 8.98
N VAL A 12 6.31 -8.10 8.20
CA VAL A 12 5.14 -7.21 8.12
C VAL A 12 3.87 -7.90 8.64
N SER A 13 3.02 -7.14 9.32
CA SER A 13 1.67 -7.53 9.69
C SER A 13 0.67 -6.83 8.77
N PHE A 14 0.00 -7.61 7.93
CA PHE A 14 -1.09 -7.12 7.10
C PHE A 14 -2.40 -7.04 7.90
N PHE A 15 -3.17 -5.99 7.67
CA PHE A 15 -4.52 -5.85 8.18
C PHE A 15 -5.47 -6.79 7.43
N PRO A 16 -6.63 -7.14 8.02
CA PRO A 16 -7.69 -7.77 7.25
C PRO A 16 -8.18 -6.82 6.15
N GLU A 17 -8.65 -7.37 5.03
CA GLU A 17 -9.07 -6.58 3.86
C GLU A 17 -10.18 -5.55 4.18
N THR A 18 -10.99 -5.84 5.20
CA THR A 18 -12.04 -4.94 5.70
C THR A 18 -11.50 -3.66 6.32
N ASP A 19 -10.24 -3.66 6.75
CA ASP A 19 -9.59 -2.57 7.46
C ASP A 19 -8.61 -1.78 6.56
N PHE A 20 -8.57 -2.09 5.25
CA PHE A 20 -7.77 -1.32 4.31
C PHE A 20 -8.31 0.11 4.19
N LYS A 21 -7.42 1.08 4.33
CA LYS A 21 -7.79 2.51 4.30
C LYS A 21 -7.17 3.22 3.12
N LEU A 22 -7.96 4.02 2.41
CA LEU A 22 -7.44 4.88 1.34
C LEU A 22 -6.72 6.08 1.95
N ILE A 23 -5.39 6.06 1.90
CA ILE A 23 -4.57 7.13 2.50
C ILE A 23 -4.11 8.17 1.48
N GLY A 24 -4.31 7.91 0.18
CA GLY A 24 -3.85 8.83 -0.85
C GLY A 24 -3.86 8.26 -2.26
N GLU A 25 -3.03 8.86 -3.10
CA GLU A 25 -2.82 8.47 -4.48
C GLU A 25 -1.33 8.47 -4.83
N TYR A 26 -0.95 7.55 -5.72
CA TYR A 26 0.39 7.39 -6.24
C TYR A 26 0.30 7.07 -7.73
N ALA A 27 0.95 7.86 -8.59
CA ALA A 27 0.94 7.64 -10.04
C ALA A 27 -0.49 7.52 -10.66
N GLY A 28 -1.45 8.29 -10.12
CA GLY A 28 -2.87 8.20 -10.50
C GLY A 28 -3.58 6.92 -10.04
N GLN A 29 -2.93 6.09 -9.24
CA GLN A 29 -3.48 4.90 -8.60
C GLN A 29 -3.85 5.20 -7.14
N LYS A 30 -4.86 4.52 -6.62
CA LYS A 30 -5.24 4.64 -5.22
C LYS A 30 -4.16 4.01 -4.34
N LEU A 31 -3.78 4.69 -3.27
CA LEU A 31 -2.84 4.22 -2.27
C LEU A 31 -3.59 3.81 -1.00
N LEU A 32 -3.57 2.52 -0.70
CA LEU A 32 -4.25 1.92 0.43
C LEU A 32 -3.24 1.58 1.53
N LEU A 33 -3.51 1.94 2.78
CA LEU A 33 -2.81 1.38 3.94
C LEU A 33 -3.35 -0.03 4.19
N ILE A 34 -2.47 -1.02 4.10
CA ILE A 34 -2.83 -2.44 4.19
C ILE A 34 -2.11 -3.19 5.31
N GLY A 35 -1.20 -2.53 6.03
CA GLY A 35 -0.48 -3.16 7.13
C GLY A 35 0.58 -2.26 7.74
N LYS A 36 1.40 -2.84 8.61
CA LYS A 36 2.57 -2.20 9.21
C LYS A 36 3.74 -3.17 9.31
N SER A 37 4.96 -2.65 9.22
CA SER A 37 6.18 -3.39 9.57
C SER A 37 6.20 -3.67 11.07
N ASN A 38 6.60 -4.88 11.48
CA ASN A 38 6.67 -5.28 12.88
C ASN A 38 7.88 -4.68 13.61
N GLY A 39 8.89 -4.20 12.87
CA GLY A 39 10.09 -3.59 13.43
C GLY A 39 9.80 -2.22 14.05
N TYR A 40 9.50 -1.23 13.20
CA TYR A 40 9.29 0.16 13.63
C TYR A 40 7.84 0.63 13.49
N GLY A 41 6.93 -0.23 13.03
CA GLY A 41 5.54 0.16 12.78
C GLY A 41 5.34 0.92 11.48
N ASP A 42 6.31 0.89 10.56
CA ASP A 42 6.26 1.62 9.30
C ASP A 42 5.04 1.21 8.47
N PRO A 43 4.31 2.17 7.88
CA PRO A 43 3.10 1.86 7.13
C PRO A 43 3.43 1.09 5.85
N ILE A 44 2.76 -0.06 5.70
CA ILE A 44 2.78 -0.86 4.47
C ILE A 44 1.56 -0.49 3.65
N VAL A 45 1.82 -0.05 2.42
CA VAL A 45 0.82 0.50 1.52
C VAL A 45 0.69 -0.37 0.29
N ALA A 46 -0.45 -0.30 -0.39
CA ALA A 46 -0.63 -0.94 -1.67
C ALA A 46 -1.26 -0.01 -2.69
N THR A 47 -0.83 -0.17 -3.95
CA THR A 47 -1.43 0.55 -5.06
C THR A 47 -2.52 -0.28 -5.71
N SER A 48 -3.64 0.36 -6.03
CA SER A 48 -4.70 -0.24 -6.83
C SER A 48 -4.79 0.41 -8.20
N ALA A 49 -4.54 -0.39 -9.24
CA ALA A 49 -4.48 0.05 -10.62
C ALA A 49 -5.82 0.03 -11.37
N THR A 50 -6.94 -0.43 -10.77
CA THR A 50 -8.16 -0.74 -11.56
C THR A 50 -9.47 -0.31 -10.93
N SER A 51 -10.35 0.23 -11.76
CA SER A 51 -11.75 0.57 -11.41
C SER A 51 -12.67 -0.65 -11.30
N LYS A 52 -12.17 -1.86 -11.58
CA LYS A 52 -12.95 -3.12 -11.54
C LYS A 52 -12.59 -3.93 -10.29
N PRO A 53 -13.48 -3.99 -9.28
CA PRO A 53 -13.18 -4.60 -7.97
C PRO A 53 -12.97 -6.12 -8.03
N SER A 54 -13.43 -6.80 -9.08
CA SER A 54 -13.30 -8.27 -9.21
C SER A 54 -11.94 -8.75 -9.74
N GLN A 55 -11.07 -7.84 -10.21
CA GLN A 55 -9.73 -8.17 -10.74
C GLN A 55 -8.63 -7.30 -10.14
N GLU A 56 -8.95 -6.62 -9.03
CA GLU A 56 -8.07 -5.66 -8.39
C GLU A 56 -6.85 -6.39 -7.82
N LYS A 57 -5.69 -6.13 -8.42
CA LYS A 57 -4.38 -6.57 -7.93
C LYS A 57 -3.81 -5.46 -7.09
N LEU A 58 -3.61 -5.73 -5.80
CA LEU A 58 -2.95 -4.83 -4.88
C LEU A 58 -1.47 -5.18 -4.84
N TYR A 59 -0.59 -4.23 -5.13
CA TYR A 59 0.85 -4.43 -4.98
C TYR A 59 1.30 -3.77 -3.70
N ALA A 60 1.87 -4.55 -2.78
CA ALA A 60 2.33 -4.05 -1.50
C ALA A 60 3.75 -3.46 -1.58
N TYR A 61 3.93 -2.34 -0.89
CA TYR A 61 5.17 -1.58 -0.78
C TYR A 61 5.33 -1.06 0.64
N ASP A 62 6.58 -0.93 1.08
CA ASP A 62 6.90 -0.06 2.21
C ASP A 62 6.75 1.41 1.75
N LEU A 63 6.02 2.22 2.51
CA LEU A 63 5.76 3.60 2.14
C LEU A 63 7.05 4.43 2.02
N TYR A 64 8.00 4.24 2.92
CA TYR A 64 9.25 5.00 2.91
C TYR A 64 10.13 4.62 1.72
N GLU A 65 10.21 3.32 1.40
CA GLU A 65 10.91 2.86 0.19
C GLU A 65 10.22 3.36 -1.08
N LEU A 66 8.88 3.38 -1.10
CA LEU A 66 8.11 3.94 -2.21
C LEU A 66 8.40 5.44 -2.38
N MET A 67 8.43 6.21 -1.29
CA MET A 67 8.79 7.63 -1.30
C MET A 67 10.22 7.89 -1.74
N LYS A 68 11.15 7.00 -1.40
CA LYS A 68 12.57 7.13 -1.75
C LYS A 68 12.86 6.76 -3.21
N CYS A 69 12.18 5.73 -3.73
CA CYS A 69 12.42 5.21 -5.07
C CYS A 69 11.54 5.87 -6.14
N SER A 70 10.45 6.52 -5.75
CA SER A 70 9.53 7.14 -6.70
C SER A 70 10.07 8.46 -7.26
N GLN A 71 9.91 8.64 -8.57
CA GLN A 71 10.00 9.94 -9.24
C GLN A 71 8.66 10.69 -9.30
N GLU A 72 7.56 10.00 -9.05
CA GLU A 72 6.20 10.56 -9.02
C GLU A 72 5.81 11.00 -7.61
N GLU A 73 5.02 12.06 -7.53
CA GLU A 73 4.54 12.62 -6.27
C GLU A 73 3.54 11.66 -5.61
N ILE A 74 3.83 11.26 -4.37
CA ILE A 74 2.89 10.52 -3.52
C ILE A 74 2.03 11.54 -2.80
N LYS A 75 0.73 11.54 -3.09
CA LYS A 75 -0.25 12.45 -2.48
C LYS A 75 -0.95 11.76 -1.34
N ILE A 76 -0.47 11.98 -0.12
CA ILE A 76 -1.11 11.46 1.10
C ILE A 76 -2.21 12.44 1.51
N SER A 77 -3.47 12.01 1.42
CA SER A 77 -4.64 12.82 1.77
C SER A 77 -5.13 12.57 3.19
N GLU A 78 -4.80 11.43 3.80
CA GLU A 78 -5.19 11.10 5.18
C GLU A 78 -3.98 10.94 6.11
N LYS A 79 -4.17 11.21 7.42
CA LYS A 79 -3.15 10.90 8.42
C LYS A 79 -3.03 9.38 8.60
N ILE A 80 -1.80 8.89 8.46
CA ILE A 80 -1.41 7.47 8.55
C ILE A 80 -0.94 7.12 9.97
#